data_AF-A0A2D7MKV3-F1
#
_entry.id   AF-A0A2D7MKV3-F1
#
_cell.length_a   1.000
_cell.length_b   1.000
_cell.length_c   1.000
_cell.angle_alpha   90.00
_cell.angle_beta   90.00
_cell.angle_gamma   90.00
#
_symmetry.space_group_name_H-M   'P 1'
#
loop_
_entity.id
_entity.type
_entity.pdbx_description
1 polymer ?
#
loop_
_entity_poly.entity_id
_entity_poly.type
_entity_poly.pdbx_seq_one_letter_code
_entity_poly.pdbx_strand_id
1 'polypeptide(L)'
;MVSVSSSSLSSLAKDAKAWPFAEARLLIDRLKKMAVADDYEVIFETGYGPSGLPHIGTFGEVVRTSMVRRAFEILTGKPTRLICFSDDMDGLRKVPDNVPNKALLAEHLGKPLTQVPDPFGTHESFGAHNNARLCAFLDSFGFEYEFYSATTC
;
A
#
# COMPACT_ATOMS: atom_id res chain seq x y z
N MET A 1 28.37 7.42 -14.89
CA MET A 1 26.90 7.47 -14.89
C MET A 1 26.46 8.45 -15.96
N VAL A 2 25.65 8.02 -16.93
CA VAL A 2 25.08 8.93 -17.93
C VAL A 2 23.96 9.71 -17.25
N SER A 3 24.12 11.03 -17.13
CA SER A 3 23.08 11.92 -16.62
C SER A 3 22.01 12.08 -17.68
N VAL A 4 20.87 11.41 -17.50
CA VAL A 4 19.70 11.54 -18.39
C VAL A 4 18.88 12.74 -17.93
N SER A 5 18.61 13.71 -18.82
CA SER A 5 17.80 14.89 -18.47
C SER A 5 16.34 14.50 -18.25
N SER A 6 15.62 15.23 -17.39
CA SER A 6 14.18 15.03 -17.14
C SER A 6 13.33 15.08 -18.42
N SER A 7 13.71 15.95 -19.38
CA SER A 7 13.06 16.06 -20.68
C SER A 7 13.22 14.80 -21.55
N SER A 8 14.39 14.17 -21.52
CA SER A 8 14.66 12.94 -22.28
C SER A 8 14.01 11.69 -21.66
N LEU A 9 13.84 11.65 -20.33
CA LEU A 9 13.09 10.60 -19.65
C LEU A 9 11.60 10.65 -19.98
N SER A 10 11.00 11.84 -20.00
CA SER A 10 9.58 12.01 -20.34
C SER A 10 9.28 11.57 -21.78
N SER A 11 10.17 11.87 -22.75
CA SER A 11 9.98 11.41 -24.13
C SER A 11 10.06 9.88 -24.25
N LEU A 12 11.01 9.22 -23.59
CA LEU A 12 11.13 7.77 -23.61
C LEU A 12 9.96 7.07 -22.90
N ALA A 13 9.44 7.69 -21.84
CA ALA A 13 8.31 7.20 -21.07
C ALA A 13 7.00 7.14 -21.86
N LYS A 14 6.77 8.12 -22.75
CA LYS A 14 5.52 8.20 -23.54
C LYS A 14 5.26 6.93 -24.35
N ASP A 15 6.31 6.40 -24.98
CA ASP A 15 6.24 5.23 -25.85
C ASP A 15 6.61 3.92 -25.13
N ALA A 16 6.88 3.98 -23.83
CA ALA A 16 7.24 2.79 -23.05
C ALA A 16 6.08 1.78 -23.03
N LYS A 17 6.40 0.54 -23.44
CA LYS A 17 5.47 -0.60 -23.48
C LYS A 17 5.37 -1.35 -22.16
N ALA A 18 6.18 -1.00 -21.16
CA ALA A 18 6.11 -1.60 -19.84
C ALA A 18 4.74 -1.34 -19.20
N TRP A 19 4.18 -2.35 -18.55
CA TRP A 19 2.83 -2.32 -17.95
C TRP A 19 2.55 -1.07 -17.10
N PRO A 20 3.45 -0.59 -16.21
CA PRO A 20 3.16 0.58 -15.39
C PRO A 20 2.86 1.85 -16.19
N PHE A 21 3.54 2.05 -17.33
CA PHE A 21 3.28 3.19 -18.21
C PHE A 21 1.97 3.05 -18.98
N ALA A 22 1.54 1.82 -19.28
CA ALA A 22 0.23 1.58 -19.88
C ALA A 22 -0.89 1.96 -18.90
N GLU A 23 -0.82 1.51 -17.65
CA GLU A 23 -1.79 1.88 -16.61
C GLU A 23 -1.78 3.38 -16.32
N ALA A 24 -0.59 3.98 -16.23
CA ALA A 24 -0.47 5.42 -15.99
C ALA A 24 -1.13 6.26 -17.10
N ARG A 25 -1.01 5.85 -18.37
CA ARG A 25 -1.72 6.52 -19.49
C ARG A 25 -3.24 6.40 -19.36
N LEU A 26 -3.75 5.22 -19.00
CA LEU A 26 -5.19 5.03 -18.75
C LEU A 26 -5.69 5.91 -17.60
N LEU A 27 -4.90 6.06 -16.53
CA LEU A 27 -5.21 6.95 -15.42
C LEU A 27 -5.25 8.41 -15.88
N ILE A 28 -4.25 8.88 -16.64
CA ILE A 28 -4.22 10.24 -17.20
C ILE A 28 -5.48 10.52 -18.03
N ASP A 29 -5.86 9.60 -18.91
CA ASP A 29 -7.03 9.75 -19.76
C ASP A 29 -8.34 9.77 -18.96
N ARG A 30 -8.43 8.99 -17.88
CA ARG A 30 -9.56 9.01 -16.96
C ARG A 30 -9.66 10.35 -16.23
N LEU A 31 -8.56 10.87 -15.72
CA LEU A 31 -8.54 12.13 -14.97
C LEU A 31 -8.93 13.32 -15.84
N LYS A 32 -8.49 13.35 -17.12
CA LYS A 32 -8.94 14.34 -18.11
C LYS A 32 -10.46 14.29 -18.33
N LYS A 33 -11.05 13.09 -18.41
CA LYS A 33 -12.51 12.93 -18.59
C LYS A 33 -13.31 13.35 -17.37
N MET A 34 -12.73 13.27 -16.19
CA MET A 34 -13.35 13.71 -14.94
C MET A 34 -13.34 15.24 -14.77
N ALA A 35 -12.73 15.99 -15.69
CA ALA A 35 -12.59 17.45 -15.64
C ALA A 35 -12.01 17.95 -14.30
N VAL A 36 -11.14 17.14 -13.68
CA VAL A 36 -10.43 17.56 -12.47
C VAL A 36 -9.52 18.73 -12.83
N ALA A 37 -9.45 19.74 -11.97
CA ALA A 37 -8.54 20.88 -12.14
C ALA A 37 -7.10 20.39 -12.36
N ASP A 38 -6.21 21.20 -12.93
CA ASP A 38 -4.85 20.72 -13.23
C ASP A 38 -3.87 20.77 -12.04
N ASP A 39 -4.27 21.39 -10.93
CA ASP A 39 -3.45 21.76 -9.78
C ASP A 39 -3.68 20.92 -8.52
N TYR A 40 -4.28 19.73 -8.65
CA TYR A 40 -4.49 18.81 -7.53
C TYR A 40 -3.38 17.76 -7.42
N GLU A 41 -3.14 17.34 -6.19
CA GLU A 41 -2.34 16.17 -5.85
C GLU A 41 -3.14 14.89 -6.13
N VAL A 42 -2.50 13.91 -6.77
CA VAL A 42 -3.11 12.59 -7.02
C VAL A 42 -2.70 11.62 -5.92
N ILE A 43 -3.70 11.08 -5.22
CA ILE A 43 -3.49 10.08 -4.18
C ILE A 43 -3.59 8.69 -4.80
N PHE A 44 -2.54 7.90 -4.61
CA PHE A 44 -2.54 6.46 -4.84
C PHE A 44 -2.77 5.76 -3.51
N GLU A 45 -3.48 4.64 -3.54
CA GLU A 45 -3.84 3.90 -2.33
C GLU A 45 -3.60 2.40 -2.54
N THR A 46 -3.27 1.74 -1.44
CA THR A 46 -3.17 0.27 -1.31
C THR A 46 -3.88 -0.14 -0.04
N GLY A 47 -4.43 -1.36 -0.01
CA GLY A 47 -5.15 -1.87 1.14
C GLY A 47 -4.56 -3.20 1.61
N TYR A 48 -4.61 -3.45 2.91
CA TYR A 48 -4.40 -4.82 3.40
C TYR A 48 -5.15 -5.05 4.71
N GLY A 49 -5.61 -6.29 4.89
CA GLY A 49 -6.16 -6.74 6.16
C GLY A 49 -5.04 -7.30 7.06
N PRO A 50 -4.77 -6.72 8.24
CA PRO A 50 -3.73 -7.20 9.16
C PRO A 50 -4.16 -8.43 9.98
N SER A 51 -4.84 -9.37 9.32
CA SER A 51 -5.35 -10.62 9.91
C SER A 51 -4.32 -11.75 9.94
N GLY A 52 -3.12 -11.49 9.44
CA GLY A 52 -2.00 -12.41 9.40
C GLY A 52 -0.70 -11.67 9.12
N LEU A 53 0.42 -12.40 9.23
CA LEU A 53 1.74 -11.85 8.95
C LEU A 53 1.82 -11.38 7.48
N PRO A 54 2.38 -10.18 7.21
CA PRO A 54 2.61 -9.72 5.84
C PRO A 54 3.42 -10.73 5.03
N HIS A 55 3.06 -10.90 3.75
CA HIS A 55 3.73 -11.82 2.84
C HIS A 55 4.03 -11.14 1.50
N ILE A 56 4.65 -11.88 0.58
CA ILE A 56 5.03 -11.37 -0.74
C ILE A 56 3.84 -10.84 -1.57
N GLY A 57 2.61 -11.25 -1.24
CA GLY A 57 1.40 -10.73 -1.87
C GLY A 57 1.10 -9.30 -1.44
N THR A 58 1.13 -9.03 -0.13
CA THR A 58 1.02 -7.69 0.45
C THR A 58 2.12 -6.77 -0.09
N PHE A 59 3.35 -7.28 -0.17
CA PHE A 59 4.45 -6.57 -0.83
C PHE A 59 4.12 -6.20 -2.27
N GLY A 60 3.67 -7.19 -3.05
CA GLY A 60 3.36 -7.03 -4.45
C GLY A 60 2.27 -5.99 -4.69
N GLU A 61 1.33 -5.81 -3.76
CA GLU A 61 0.33 -4.76 -3.83
C GLU A 61 0.97 -3.37 -3.77
N VAL A 62 1.81 -3.12 -2.76
CA VAL A 62 2.49 -1.83 -2.59
C VAL A 62 3.46 -1.55 -3.74
N VAL A 63 4.22 -2.56 -4.18
CA VAL A 63 5.16 -2.44 -5.30
C VAL A 63 4.46 -2.08 -6.60
N ARG A 64 3.37 -2.79 -6.95
CA ARG A 64 2.66 -2.57 -8.22
C ARG A 64 2.08 -1.16 -8.27
N THR A 65 1.45 -0.71 -7.19
CA THR A 65 0.92 0.66 -7.09
C THR A 65 2.05 1.68 -7.18
N SER A 66 3.18 1.44 -6.50
CA SER A 66 4.36 2.33 -6.57
C SER A 66 4.95 2.42 -7.98
N MET A 67 4.99 1.31 -8.73
CA MET A 67 5.44 1.31 -10.13
C MET A 67 4.54 2.18 -11.02
N VAL A 68 3.22 2.06 -10.87
CA VAL A 68 2.25 2.86 -11.65
C VAL A 68 2.31 4.33 -11.24
N ARG A 69 2.36 4.62 -9.93
CA ARG A 69 2.57 5.97 -9.37
C ARG A 69 3.82 6.62 -9.97
N ARG A 70 4.94 5.91 -9.98
CA ARG A 70 6.20 6.41 -10.54
C ARG A 70 6.09 6.68 -12.04
N ALA A 71 5.47 5.78 -12.80
CA ALA A 71 5.24 5.99 -14.23
C ALA A 71 4.33 7.22 -14.49
N PHE A 72 3.31 7.42 -13.66
CA PHE A 72 2.42 8.58 -13.71
C PHE A 72 3.18 9.89 -13.45
N GLU A 73 4.02 9.95 -12.42
CA GLU A 73 4.87 11.11 -12.14
C GLU A 73 5.81 11.43 -13.30
N ILE A 74 6.45 10.43 -13.89
CA ILE A 74 7.36 10.63 -15.04
C ILE A 74 6.62 11.19 -16.25
N LEU A 75 5.39 10.73 -16.51
CA LEU A 75 4.58 11.15 -17.65
C LEU A 75 3.95 12.55 -17.45
N THR A 76 3.63 12.93 -16.22
CA THR A 76 2.82 14.12 -15.92
C THR A 76 3.59 15.24 -15.22
N GLY A 77 4.64 14.90 -14.47
CA GLY A 77 5.32 15.81 -13.56
C GLY A 77 4.49 16.24 -12.34
N LYS A 78 3.30 15.66 -12.13
CA LYS A 78 2.40 16.02 -11.02
C LYS A 78 2.87 15.41 -9.69
N PRO A 79 2.69 16.11 -8.56
CA PRO A 79 2.95 15.56 -7.24
C PRO A 79 1.94 14.44 -6.92
N THR A 80 2.41 13.43 -6.19
CA THR A 80 1.58 12.30 -5.78
C THR A 80 1.95 11.82 -4.37
N ARG A 81 0.97 11.20 -3.69
CA ARG A 81 1.17 10.49 -2.42
C ARG A 81 0.72 9.04 -2.55
N LEU A 82 1.28 8.18 -1.71
CA LEU A 82 0.87 6.79 -1.59
C LEU A 82 0.36 6.54 -0.17
N ILE A 83 -0.91 6.20 -0.04
CA ILE A 83 -1.49 5.74 1.22
C ILE A 83 -1.41 4.20 1.25
N CYS A 84 -0.84 3.67 2.33
CA CYS A 84 -0.96 2.26 2.70
C CYS A 84 -1.99 2.14 3.81
N PHE A 85 -3.20 1.71 3.43
CA PHE A 85 -4.35 1.63 4.31
C PHE A 85 -4.46 0.25 4.95
N SER A 86 -4.63 0.24 6.27
CA SER A 86 -4.82 -0.95 7.10
C SER A 86 -6.30 -1.11 7.45
N ASP A 87 -6.92 -2.18 6.94
CA ASP A 87 -8.31 -2.55 7.26
C ASP A 87 -8.41 -3.23 8.65
N ASP A 88 -7.78 -2.66 9.68
CA ASP A 88 -7.67 -3.27 11.02
C ASP A 88 -8.96 -3.25 11.86
N MET A 89 -10.03 -2.66 11.33
CA MET A 89 -11.38 -2.84 11.87
C MET A 89 -12.04 -4.15 11.43
N ASP A 90 -11.51 -4.85 10.42
CA ASP A 90 -12.07 -6.13 9.97
C ASP A 90 -12.07 -7.17 11.11
N GLY A 91 -13.11 -8.01 11.13
CA GLY A 91 -13.21 -9.09 12.10
C GLY A 91 -12.21 -10.23 11.83
N LEU A 92 -11.59 -10.79 12.89
CA LEU A 92 -10.78 -12.00 12.76
C LEU A 92 -11.66 -13.20 12.37
N ARG A 93 -11.63 -13.59 11.09
CA ARG A 93 -12.52 -14.64 10.55
C ARG A 93 -12.05 -16.06 10.84
N LYS A 94 -10.75 -16.26 10.96
CA LYS A 94 -10.11 -17.56 11.23
C LYS A 94 -8.80 -17.35 11.97
N VAL A 95 -8.38 -18.36 12.72
CA VAL A 95 -7.06 -18.38 13.38
C VAL A 95 -5.99 -18.78 12.35
N PRO A 96 -4.94 -17.98 12.13
CA PRO A 96 -3.84 -18.36 11.24
C PRO A 96 -3.04 -19.54 11.77
N ASP A 97 -2.47 -20.35 10.87
CA ASP A 97 -1.73 -21.55 11.28
C ASP A 97 -0.29 -21.29 11.70
N ASN A 98 0.26 -20.15 11.28
CA ASN A 98 1.66 -19.76 11.41
C ASN A 98 1.89 -18.77 12.56
N VAL A 99 1.00 -18.73 13.56
CA VAL A 99 1.11 -17.86 14.73
C VAL A 99 1.09 -18.68 16.02
N PRO A 100 1.78 -18.23 17.08
CA PRO A 100 1.70 -18.85 18.40
C PRO A 100 0.32 -18.63 19.04
N ASN A 101 0.09 -19.23 20.21
CA ASN A 101 -1.08 -18.95 21.06
C ASN A 101 -2.44 -19.02 20.32
N LYS A 102 -2.63 -19.99 19.43
CA LYS A 102 -3.86 -20.15 18.63
C LYS A 102 -5.16 -20.17 19.45
N ALA A 103 -5.13 -20.73 20.67
CA ALA A 103 -6.28 -20.75 21.56
C ALA A 103 -6.74 -19.33 21.98
N LEU A 104 -5.80 -18.43 22.26
CA LEU A 104 -6.07 -17.02 22.58
C LEU A 104 -6.83 -16.34 21.44
N LEU A 105 -6.39 -16.58 20.20
CA LEU A 105 -7.03 -16.01 19.01
C LEU A 105 -8.42 -16.60 18.74
N ALA A 106 -8.61 -17.89 19.02
CA ALA A 106 -9.89 -18.56 18.83
C ALA A 106 -11.00 -17.93 19.70
N GLU A 107 -10.67 -17.47 20.90
CA GLU A 107 -11.60 -16.77 21.81
C GLU A 107 -12.00 -15.37 21.32
N HIS A 108 -11.30 -14.83 20.32
CA HIS A 108 -11.46 -13.47 19.82
C HIS A 108 -11.94 -13.43 18.36
N LEU A 109 -12.41 -14.56 17.80
CA LEU A 109 -13.00 -14.59 16.46
C LEU A 109 -14.17 -13.61 16.33
N GLY A 110 -14.25 -12.94 15.18
CA GLY A 110 -15.26 -11.93 14.86
C GLY A 110 -15.00 -10.55 15.46
N LYS A 111 -14.06 -10.39 16.40
CA LYS A 111 -13.66 -9.07 16.92
C LYS A 111 -12.77 -8.33 15.91
N PRO A 112 -12.80 -6.98 15.88
CA PRO A 112 -11.86 -6.18 15.11
C PRO A 112 -10.41 -6.56 15.42
N LEU A 113 -9.52 -6.54 14.42
CA LEU A 113 -8.11 -6.93 14.59
C LEU A 113 -7.37 -6.06 15.60
N THR A 114 -7.77 -4.80 15.76
CA THR A 114 -7.27 -3.90 16.81
C THR A 114 -7.72 -4.27 18.24
N GLN A 115 -8.70 -5.16 18.39
CA GLN A 115 -9.19 -5.67 19.67
C GLN A 115 -8.82 -7.14 19.94
N VAL A 116 -8.16 -7.80 18.99
CA VAL A 116 -7.63 -9.16 19.17
C VAL A 116 -6.27 -9.06 19.86
N PRO A 117 -6.03 -9.73 20.99
CA PRO A 117 -4.73 -9.72 21.66
C PRO A 117 -3.59 -10.18 20.74
N ASP A 118 -2.41 -9.55 20.85
CA ASP A 118 -1.22 -9.98 20.10
C ASP A 118 -0.75 -11.36 20.57
N PRO A 119 -0.80 -12.42 19.73
CA PRO A 119 -0.34 -13.74 20.11
C PRO A 119 1.17 -13.80 20.36
N PHE A 120 1.94 -12.81 19.90
CA PHE A 120 3.39 -12.69 20.09
C PHE A 120 3.77 -11.92 21.36
N GLY A 121 2.84 -11.19 21.98
CA GLY A 121 3.08 -10.43 23.21
C GLY A 121 3.98 -9.19 23.06
N THR A 122 4.01 -8.59 21.87
CA THR A 122 4.92 -7.49 21.51
C THR A 122 4.22 -6.16 21.25
N HIS A 123 2.94 -6.19 20.90
CA HIS A 123 2.13 -5.02 20.58
C HIS A 123 0.78 -5.09 21.29
N GLU A 124 0.00 -4.01 21.25
CA GLU A 124 -1.30 -3.90 21.93
C GLU A 124 -2.35 -4.86 21.37
N SER A 125 -2.27 -5.21 20.10
CA SER A 125 -3.20 -6.10 19.41
C SER A 125 -2.53 -6.86 18.26
N PHE A 126 -3.19 -7.91 17.77
CA PHE A 126 -2.75 -8.67 16.62
C PHE A 126 -2.72 -7.80 15.35
N GLY A 127 -3.70 -6.90 15.19
CA GLY A 127 -3.68 -5.86 14.16
C GLY A 127 -2.44 -4.98 14.27
N ALA A 128 -2.16 -4.43 15.47
CA ALA A 128 -0.99 -3.58 15.70
C ALA A 128 0.33 -4.30 15.42
N HIS A 129 0.47 -5.59 15.80
CA HIS A 129 1.64 -6.39 15.46
C HIS A 129 1.85 -6.48 13.95
N ASN A 130 0.81 -6.87 13.21
CA ASN A 130 0.91 -7.05 11.77
C ASN A 130 1.13 -5.72 11.04
N ASN A 131 0.59 -4.61 11.56
CA ASN A 131 0.84 -3.25 11.07
C ASN A 131 2.29 -2.85 11.24
N ALA A 132 2.85 -3.03 12.44
CA ALA A 132 4.26 -2.75 12.68
C ALA A 132 5.19 -3.61 11.80
N ARG A 133 4.82 -4.88 11.55
CA ARG A 133 5.54 -5.76 10.62
C ARG A 133 5.49 -5.26 9.18
N LEU A 134 4.33 -4.80 8.71
CA LEU A 134 4.21 -4.25 7.36
C LEU A 134 5.07 -3.00 7.24
N CYS A 135 4.94 -2.05 8.17
CA CYS A 135 5.69 -0.79 8.10
C CYS A 135 7.20 -1.04 8.10
N ALA A 136 7.71 -1.82 9.06
CA ALA A 136 9.13 -2.15 9.11
C ALA A 136 9.62 -2.84 7.82
N PHE A 137 8.78 -3.66 7.20
CA PHE A 137 9.10 -4.29 5.93
C PHE A 137 9.14 -3.29 4.78
N LEU A 138 8.13 -2.41 4.63
CA LEU A 138 8.12 -1.37 3.60
C LEU A 138 9.28 -0.37 3.77
N ASP A 139 9.56 0.05 5.00
CA ASP A 139 10.68 0.95 5.34
C ASP A 139 12.02 0.34 4.91
N SER A 140 12.21 -0.97 5.12
CA SER A 140 13.46 -1.66 4.75
C SER A 140 13.75 -1.67 3.25
N PHE A 141 12.73 -1.50 2.40
CA PHE A 141 12.85 -1.38 0.95
C PHE A 141 12.85 0.09 0.47
N GLY A 142 12.70 1.05 1.38
CA GLY A 142 12.72 2.48 1.06
C GLY A 142 11.46 2.98 0.34
N PHE A 143 10.30 2.38 0.63
CA PHE A 143 9.03 2.92 0.10
C PHE A 143 8.72 4.28 0.71
N GLU A 144 8.27 5.21 -0.13
CA GLU A 144 7.70 6.49 0.32
C GLU A 144 6.18 6.37 0.36
N TYR A 145 5.62 6.27 1.57
CA TYR A 145 4.20 6.07 1.80
C TYR A 145 3.75 6.71 3.11
N GLU A 146 2.44 6.84 3.26
CA GLU A 146 1.79 7.23 4.51
C GLU A 146 0.91 6.08 5.00
N PHE A 147 1.11 5.67 6.25
CA PHE A 147 0.33 4.61 6.86
C PHE A 147 -0.96 5.17 7.45
N TYR A 148 -2.10 4.56 7.11
CA TYR A 148 -3.41 4.90 7.65
C TYR A 148 -4.06 3.65 8.24
N SER A 149 -4.71 3.79 9.39
CA SER A 149 -5.41 2.71 10.09
C SER A 149 -6.90 3.01 10.14
N ALA A 150 -7.72 2.07 9.68
CA ALA A 150 -9.17 2.17 9.74
C ALA A 150 -9.71 2.46 11.15
N THR A 151 -8.99 2.04 12.19
CA THR A 151 -9.37 2.27 13.59
C THR A 151 -9.12 3.72 14.05
N THR A 152 -8.14 4.42 13.47
CA THR A 152 -7.73 5.77 13.93
C THR A 152 -8.14 6.91 13.01
N CYS A 153 -8.70 6.59 11.84
CA CYS A 153 -9.11 7.55 10.82
C CYS A 153 -10.56 8.01 10.96
#